data_AF-A0AAD1UC09-F1
#
_entry.id   AF-A0AAD1UC09-F1
#
_cell.length_a   1.000
_cell.length_b   1.000
_cell.length_c   1.000
_cell.angle_alpha   90.00
_cell.angle_beta   90.00
_cell.angle_gamma   90.00
#
_symmetry.space_group_name_H-M   'P 1'
#
loop_
_entity.id
_entity.type
_entity.pdbx_description
1 polymer ?
#
loop_
_entity_poly.entity_id
_entity_poly.type
_entity_poly.pdbx_seq_one_letter_code
_entity_poly.pdbx_strand_id
1 'polypeptide(L)'
;MEDERIEKIRNIYQRTKDIGRQITQEREKSYQLSDSSEDDYPEGIENRRPDKSNKHIRDWDDHDMNMDKIDRSTDEEGLHFEDLKQSLLEKDTQLLKVRSKNENILNQYKEAHEELEQCHEQIARQASIIHEQNYKLEEASKRIHDASHSHSQLMQRSKINVTSFQNELEQKEEEVVRLRDQLNISEERARAACVEIQQDKERIEDLAKEIKYKEEEISRMKHKCEQHEAKIDELMVNKKSDSTHLIEMDYLKEDKRRLLAMLKSTKEFKEFAEFADDSGGNLRFLQAEEPDIAPSKKKRGTSAKQMYSPGSRISPENEKENWIPEEAYQLAHEVRYQTSGEISPQLMNKLLTSLNKIWRIREKQNELRIKSKYTSEIEKLKRERNMKGQYDGVQAKKSLARTRAQLKKAEEKLRQYTEKLKKTKNLPSGMDVIDEALMIVAASQEEKRKLMEENDNLRNQVYELEEVKKNNDYEKTKFMEGANWMCTKVIKEKEKYDERDLELFKEFDHRVIGCEHDPSLAIRTVKWLKEALEVSGLEFDEVLGSLQDSAQYNMEEAMRRVQKVFSDFEPNILSLSQDTTPVPQSSISKSLA
;
A
#
# COMPACT_ATOMS: atom_id res chain seq x y z
N MET A 1 47.67 -27.26 73.63
CA MET A 1 48.25 -25.94 73.28
C MET A 1 47.21 -24.99 72.69
N GLU A 2 46.33 -25.43 71.78
CA GLU A 2 45.20 -24.58 71.34
C GLU A 2 44.19 -24.32 72.46
N ASP A 3 43.87 -25.30 73.31
CA ASP A 3 42.92 -25.12 74.42
C ASP A 3 43.43 -24.15 75.51
N GLU A 4 44.72 -24.18 75.85
CA GLU A 4 45.33 -23.19 76.78
C GLU A 4 45.36 -21.78 76.19
N ARG A 5 45.50 -21.65 74.86
CA ARG A 5 45.40 -20.36 74.17
C ARG A 5 43.96 -19.86 74.17
N ILE A 6 42.98 -20.74 73.94
CA ILE A 6 41.55 -20.39 74.00
C ILE A 6 41.16 -19.97 75.43
N GLU A 7 41.66 -20.64 76.47
CA GLU A 7 41.38 -20.29 77.87
C GLU A 7 42.03 -18.95 78.27
N LYS A 8 43.26 -18.68 77.81
CA LYS A 8 43.90 -17.36 77.99
C LYS A 8 43.14 -16.25 77.27
N ILE A 9 42.67 -16.49 76.04
CA ILE A 9 41.86 -15.52 75.29
C ILE A 9 40.52 -15.29 75.98
N ARG A 10 39.88 -16.34 76.50
CA ARG A 10 38.61 -16.25 77.25
C ARG A 10 38.79 -15.42 78.53
N ASN A 11 39.87 -15.62 79.27
CA ASN A 11 40.19 -14.82 80.47
C ASN A 11 40.50 -13.36 80.13
N ILE A 12 41.23 -13.09 79.05
CA ILE A 12 41.48 -11.71 78.58
C ILE A 12 40.17 -11.05 78.15
N TYR A 13 39.31 -11.76 77.41
CA TYR A 13 38.01 -11.25 76.99
C TYR A 13 37.11 -10.92 78.19
N GLN A 14 37.05 -11.80 79.18
CA GLN A 14 36.26 -11.59 80.38
C GLN A 14 36.78 -10.39 81.19
N ARG A 15 38.11 -10.27 81.38
CA ARG A 15 38.72 -9.12 82.05
C ARG A 15 38.48 -7.80 81.31
N THR A 16 38.53 -7.82 79.98
CA THR A 16 38.25 -6.64 79.15
C THR A 16 36.78 -6.24 79.23
N LYS A 17 35.87 -7.21 79.27
CA LYS A 17 34.43 -6.99 79.47
C LYS A 17 34.11 -6.38 80.84
N ASP A 18 34.82 -6.82 81.88
CA ASP A 18 34.65 -6.29 83.23
C ASP A 18 35.22 -4.86 83.38
N ILE A 19 36.35 -4.56 82.74
CA ILE A 19 36.89 -3.19 82.62
C ILE A 19 35.92 -2.29 81.84
N GLY A 20 35.34 -2.80 80.74
CA GLY A 20 34.32 -2.07 79.97
C GLY A 20 33.11 -1.70 80.82
N ARG A 21 32.62 -2.62 81.67
CA ARG A 21 31.53 -2.33 82.62
C ARG A 21 31.92 -1.29 83.68
N GLN A 22 33.16 -1.32 84.18
CA GLN A 22 33.67 -0.31 85.11
C GLN A 22 33.74 1.08 84.47
N ILE A 23 34.22 1.18 83.21
CA ILE A 23 34.25 2.46 82.47
C ILE A 23 32.83 2.98 82.23
N THR A 24 31.87 2.11 81.90
CA THR A 24 30.47 2.53 81.74
C THR A 24 29.86 3.01 83.06
N GLN A 25 30.13 2.32 84.17
CA GLN A 25 29.69 2.75 85.51
C GLN A 25 30.33 4.06 85.96
N GLU A 26 31.61 4.30 85.64
CA GLU A 26 32.27 5.58 85.92
C GLU A 26 31.76 6.71 85.01
N ARG A 27 31.44 6.42 83.75
CA ARG A 27 30.76 7.37 82.86
C ARG A 27 29.35 7.70 83.35
N GLU A 28 28.55 6.72 83.74
CA GLU A 28 27.21 6.95 84.31
C GLU A 28 27.26 7.75 85.62
N LYS A 29 28.26 7.51 86.48
CA LYS A 29 28.54 8.37 87.65
C LYS A 29 28.95 9.79 87.28
N SER A 30 29.66 9.96 86.16
CA SER A 30 30.04 11.28 85.63
C SER A 30 28.86 12.02 85.00
N TYR A 31 27.91 11.31 84.39
CA TYR A 31 26.66 11.88 83.84
C TYR A 31 25.66 12.28 84.93
N GLN A 32 25.59 11.55 86.04
CA GLN A 32 24.76 11.95 87.21
C GLN A 32 25.28 13.22 87.93
N LEU A 33 26.48 13.70 87.60
CA LEU A 33 27.06 14.95 88.12
C LEU A 33 26.92 16.14 87.15
N SER A 34 26.37 15.95 85.95
CA SER A 34 26.33 16.99 84.91
C SER A 34 24.96 17.16 84.22
N ASP A 35 23.93 16.42 84.61
CA ASP A 35 22.64 16.42 83.91
C ASP A 35 21.52 17.15 84.68
N SER A 36 21.64 18.48 84.73
CA SER A 36 20.52 19.39 84.98
C SER A 36 20.52 20.51 83.94
N SER A 37 20.23 20.16 82.68
CA SER A 37 19.71 21.10 81.69
C SER A 37 19.08 20.36 80.49
N GLU A 38 17.75 20.30 80.53
CA GLU A 38 16.76 20.47 79.45
C GLU A 38 17.12 20.22 77.96
N ASP A 39 16.27 19.36 77.39
CA ASP A 39 15.45 19.54 76.18
C ASP A 39 15.91 19.12 74.76
N ASP A 40 14.99 18.33 74.17
CA ASP A 40 14.53 18.22 72.77
C ASP A 40 15.44 17.71 71.62
N TYR A 41 15.17 16.44 71.23
CA TYR A 41 14.95 15.83 69.87
C TYR A 41 15.36 16.56 68.56
N PRO A 42 15.30 15.93 67.35
CA PRO A 42 15.50 14.53 66.91
C PRO A 42 16.44 14.38 65.67
N GLU A 43 16.74 13.13 65.36
CA GLU A 43 17.11 12.49 64.07
C GLU A 43 17.23 13.33 62.77
N GLY A 44 18.34 13.10 62.05
CA GLY A 44 18.48 13.51 60.65
C GLY A 44 19.88 13.27 60.07
N ILE A 45 20.21 12.01 59.81
CA ILE A 45 21.45 11.59 59.14
C ILE A 45 21.29 11.79 57.63
N GLU A 46 22.13 12.61 56.99
CA GLU A 46 22.50 12.40 55.58
C GLU A 46 23.94 12.85 55.27
N ASN A 47 24.61 11.98 54.52
CA ASN A 47 26.04 11.97 54.20
C ASN A 47 26.49 13.14 53.31
N ARG A 48 27.62 13.79 53.67
CA ARG A 48 28.57 14.35 52.68
C ARG A 48 30.03 14.19 53.10
N ARG A 49 30.84 13.92 52.08
CA ARG A 49 32.26 13.51 52.03
C ARG A 49 33.24 14.45 52.78
N PRO A 50 34.43 13.95 53.18
CA PRO A 50 35.47 14.78 53.77
C PRO A 50 36.33 15.43 52.68
N ASP A 51 36.45 16.76 52.75
CA ASP A 51 37.44 17.53 52.00
C ASP A 51 38.57 18.00 52.93
N LYS A 52 39.78 18.00 52.39
CA LYS A 52 41.04 18.23 53.10
C LYS A 52 41.33 19.73 53.19
N SER A 53 41.52 20.24 54.41
CA SER A 53 42.42 21.39 54.72
C SER A 53 42.69 21.38 56.24
N ASN A 54 43.91 21.12 56.71
CA ASN A 54 45.11 21.96 56.78
C ASN A 54 45.02 23.12 57.80
N LYS A 55 45.96 23.09 58.77
CA LYS A 55 46.49 24.16 59.66
C LYS A 55 45.71 24.59 60.93
N HIS A 56 46.27 24.26 62.10
CA HIS A 56 46.77 25.17 63.16
C HIS A 56 47.31 24.31 64.33
N ILE A 57 48.61 24.29 64.66
CA ILE A 57 49.47 25.26 65.37
C ILE A 57 49.08 25.48 66.86
N ARG A 58 50.12 25.33 67.70
CA ARG A 58 50.37 25.72 69.12
C ARG A 58 50.24 24.61 70.16
N ASP A 59 51.38 24.12 70.67
CA ASP A 59 52.32 24.74 71.62
C ASP A 59 51.70 24.77 73.02
N TRP A 60 52.17 23.91 73.93
CA TRP A 60 52.41 24.21 75.34
C TRP A 60 53.51 23.28 75.86
N ASP A 61 54.68 23.89 76.00
CA ASP A 61 55.86 23.47 76.74
C ASP A 61 55.60 23.38 78.26
N ASP A 62 56.57 22.75 78.93
CA ASP A 62 57.06 23.07 80.28
C ASP A 62 56.11 22.99 81.47
N HIS A 63 56.37 22.02 82.37
CA HIS A 63 56.56 22.38 83.78
C HIS A 63 57.67 21.55 84.45
N ASP A 64 58.77 22.26 84.59
CA ASP A 64 60.01 22.01 85.28
C ASP A 64 59.82 22.06 86.82
N MET A 65 60.69 21.32 87.50
CA MET A 65 61.21 21.49 88.86
C MET A 65 60.32 22.05 90.00
N ASN A 66 60.23 21.28 91.10
CA ASN A 66 60.37 21.89 92.43
C ASN A 66 61.00 20.92 93.45
N MET A 67 62.32 21.01 93.56
CA MET A 67 63.13 20.65 94.73
C MET A 67 63.07 21.83 95.70
N ASP A 68 62.76 21.61 96.99
CA ASP A 68 63.59 22.02 98.13
C ASP A 68 62.86 22.06 99.48
N LYS A 69 63.69 22.02 100.53
CA LYS A 69 63.50 22.24 101.98
C LYS A 69 63.42 20.95 102.80
N ILE A 70 64.49 20.46 103.46
CA ILE A 70 65.36 21.06 104.51
C ILE A 70 64.58 21.52 105.74
N ASP A 71 64.67 20.75 106.83
CA ASP A 71 65.09 21.11 108.21
C ASP A 71 64.74 19.94 109.15
N ARG A 72 65.66 19.22 109.80
CA ARG A 72 66.56 19.56 110.94
C ARG A 72 65.85 20.12 112.17
N SER A 73 65.58 19.23 113.13
CA SER A 73 65.56 19.56 114.56
C SER A 73 66.04 18.35 115.39
N THR A 74 67.32 18.41 115.75
CA THR A 74 67.94 18.09 117.07
C THR A 74 67.08 18.64 118.23
N ASP A 75 67.03 18.14 119.47
CA ASP A 75 67.89 17.33 120.34
C ASP A 75 66.99 16.59 121.35
N GLU A 76 67.51 15.53 122.00
CA GLU A 76 67.59 15.44 123.48
C GLU A 76 68.07 14.05 123.93
N GLU A 77 69.22 14.08 124.63
CA GLU A 77 69.59 13.32 125.84
C GLU A 77 69.32 11.80 125.85
N GLY A 78 70.34 10.93 125.88
CA GLY A 78 71.42 10.89 126.86
C GLY A 78 71.27 9.61 127.70
N LEU A 79 72.33 8.78 127.73
CA LEU A 79 72.55 7.53 128.51
C LEU A 79 72.35 6.20 127.74
N HIS A 80 73.49 5.66 127.27
CA HIS A 80 73.87 4.24 127.06
C HIS A 80 74.79 4.08 125.83
N PHE A 81 75.99 4.67 125.89
CA PHE A 81 76.97 4.70 124.79
C PHE A 81 77.44 3.31 124.30
N GLU A 82 77.42 2.29 125.16
CA GLU A 82 77.88 0.94 124.80
C GLU A 82 76.76 0.09 124.13
N ASP A 83 75.50 0.25 124.55
CA ASP A 83 74.34 -0.33 123.84
C ASP A 83 74.06 0.43 122.53
N LEU A 84 74.39 1.72 122.46
CA LEU A 84 74.33 2.49 121.22
C LEU A 84 75.36 1.98 120.21
N LYS A 85 76.56 1.58 120.63
CA LYS A 85 77.58 1.05 119.71
C LYS A 85 77.19 -0.32 119.16
N GLN A 86 76.57 -1.17 119.98
CA GLN A 86 76.06 -2.48 119.55
C GLN A 86 74.77 -2.34 118.71
N SER A 87 73.87 -1.44 119.09
CA SER A 87 72.69 -1.05 118.31
C SER A 87 73.07 -0.37 116.99
N LEU A 88 74.14 0.43 116.95
CA LEU A 88 74.64 1.07 115.74
C LEU A 88 75.33 0.07 114.82
N LEU A 89 76.05 -0.92 115.37
CA LEU A 89 76.58 -2.05 114.59
C LEU A 89 75.46 -2.96 114.06
N GLU A 90 74.41 -3.22 114.85
CA GLU A 90 73.22 -3.95 114.41
C GLU A 90 72.42 -3.15 113.37
N LYS A 91 72.27 -1.84 113.54
CA LYS A 91 71.65 -0.92 112.58
C LYS A 91 72.47 -0.82 111.31
N ASP A 92 73.80 -0.81 111.38
CA ASP A 92 74.69 -0.84 110.21
C ASP A 92 74.62 -2.18 109.49
N THR A 93 74.55 -3.28 110.23
CA THR A 93 74.34 -4.63 109.66
C THR A 93 72.95 -4.73 109.02
N GLN A 94 71.92 -4.15 109.64
CA GLN A 94 70.57 -4.04 109.07
C GLN A 94 70.56 -3.12 107.85
N LEU A 95 71.29 -2.00 107.87
CA LEU A 95 71.44 -1.09 106.74
C LEU A 95 72.18 -1.75 105.59
N LEU A 96 73.21 -2.55 105.85
CA LEU A 96 73.89 -3.36 104.84
C LEU A 96 72.96 -4.42 104.25
N LYS A 97 72.17 -5.10 105.08
CA LYS A 97 71.13 -6.03 104.61
C LYS A 97 70.04 -5.31 103.81
N VAL A 98 69.63 -4.11 104.21
CA VAL A 98 68.64 -3.30 103.48
C VAL A 98 69.22 -2.76 102.19
N ARG A 99 70.49 -2.33 102.16
CA ARG A 99 71.19 -1.90 100.94
C ARG A 99 71.34 -3.05 99.96
N SER A 100 71.79 -4.22 100.43
CA SER A 100 71.87 -5.43 99.60
C SER A 100 70.49 -5.88 99.11
N LYS A 101 69.44 -5.81 99.94
CA LYS A 101 68.06 -6.07 99.50
C LYS A 101 67.56 -5.04 98.50
N ASN A 102 67.83 -3.76 98.71
CA ASN A 102 67.46 -2.69 97.78
C ASN A 102 68.20 -2.83 96.46
N GLU A 103 69.48 -3.19 96.48
CA GLU A 103 70.27 -3.46 95.29
C GLU A 103 69.70 -4.67 94.51
N ASN A 104 69.33 -5.75 95.22
CA ASN A 104 68.64 -6.89 94.60
C ASN A 104 67.27 -6.50 94.03
N ILE A 105 66.47 -5.71 94.75
CA ILE A 105 65.17 -5.21 94.26
C ILE A 105 65.37 -4.31 93.04
N LEU A 106 66.40 -3.48 93.03
CA LEU A 106 66.70 -2.55 91.94
C LEU A 106 67.20 -3.30 90.70
N ASN A 107 67.97 -4.38 90.89
CA ASN A 107 68.35 -5.30 89.82
C ASN A 107 67.14 -6.07 89.29
N GLN A 108 66.28 -6.61 90.15
CA GLN A 108 65.01 -7.26 89.74
C GLN A 108 64.08 -6.28 89.01
N TYR A 109 64.05 -5.02 89.45
CA TYR A 109 63.27 -3.97 88.79
C TYR A 109 63.84 -3.67 87.40
N LYS A 110 65.17 -3.57 87.26
CA LYS A 110 65.83 -3.40 85.97
C LYS A 110 65.57 -4.58 85.04
N GLU A 111 65.72 -5.81 85.52
CA GLU A 111 65.43 -7.03 84.76
C GLU A 111 63.96 -7.07 84.31
N ALA A 112 63.01 -6.82 85.20
CA ALA A 112 61.59 -6.75 84.85
C ALA A 112 61.27 -5.60 83.88
N HIS A 113 62.01 -4.49 83.95
CA HIS A 113 61.88 -3.38 83.02
C HIS A 113 62.42 -3.72 81.63
N GLU A 114 63.59 -4.35 81.55
CA GLU A 114 64.17 -4.85 80.30
C GLU A 114 63.26 -5.91 79.64
N GLU A 115 62.65 -6.81 80.43
CA GLU A 115 61.66 -7.77 79.93
C GLU A 115 60.39 -7.08 79.41
N LEU A 116 59.93 -6.02 80.09
CA LEU A 116 58.81 -5.20 79.64
C LEU A 116 59.12 -4.47 78.32
N GLU A 117 60.31 -3.89 78.19
CA GLU A 117 60.76 -3.28 76.94
C GLU A 117 60.82 -4.29 75.80
N GLN A 118 61.36 -5.49 76.04
CA GLN A 118 61.36 -6.57 75.07
C GLN A 118 59.94 -7.00 74.67
N CYS A 119 59.02 -7.09 75.62
CA CYS A 119 57.61 -7.37 75.34
C CYS A 119 56.96 -6.27 74.50
N HIS A 120 57.22 -4.99 74.84
CA HIS A 120 56.72 -3.85 74.05
C HIS A 120 57.29 -3.84 72.64
N GLU A 121 58.58 -4.15 72.47
CA GLU A 121 59.21 -4.23 71.16
C GLU A 121 58.62 -5.39 70.34
N GLN A 122 58.37 -6.54 70.96
CA GLN A 122 57.68 -7.66 70.31
C GLN A 122 56.25 -7.30 69.90
N ILE A 123 55.50 -6.60 70.76
CA ILE A 123 54.14 -6.12 70.44
C ILE A 123 54.20 -5.13 69.28
N ALA A 124 55.14 -4.20 69.27
CA ALA A 124 55.31 -3.23 68.18
C ALA A 124 55.66 -3.92 66.85
N ARG A 125 56.56 -4.91 66.87
CA ARG A 125 56.87 -5.74 65.69
C ARG A 125 55.65 -6.52 65.21
N GLN A 126 54.89 -7.14 66.11
CA GLN A 126 53.67 -7.86 65.75
C GLN A 126 52.59 -6.92 65.20
N ALA A 127 52.42 -5.73 65.79
CA ALA A 127 51.48 -4.72 65.31
C ALA A 127 51.86 -4.23 63.91
N SER A 128 53.16 -4.04 63.63
CA SER A 128 53.67 -3.69 62.30
C SER A 128 53.38 -4.80 61.27
N ILE A 129 53.61 -6.07 61.62
CA ILE A 129 53.30 -7.22 60.75
C ILE A 129 51.79 -7.29 60.47
N ILE A 130 50.94 -7.15 61.49
CA ILE A 130 49.48 -7.17 61.33
C ILE A 130 49.04 -6.01 60.43
N HIS A 131 49.61 -4.81 60.61
CA HIS A 131 49.30 -3.67 59.77
C HIS A 131 49.67 -3.92 58.29
N GLU A 132 50.85 -4.48 58.03
CA GLU A 132 51.27 -4.85 56.66
C GLU A 132 50.38 -5.94 56.06
N GLN A 133 49.98 -6.94 56.84
CA GLN A 133 49.05 -7.99 56.41
C GLN A 133 47.66 -7.42 56.08
N ASN A 134 47.14 -6.51 56.91
CA ASN A 134 45.88 -5.84 56.67
C ASN A 134 45.94 -4.99 55.40
N TYR A 135 47.04 -4.29 55.17
CA TYR A 135 47.25 -3.54 53.92
C TYR A 135 47.22 -4.46 52.69
N LYS A 136 47.91 -5.59 52.74
CA LYS A 136 47.90 -6.59 51.65
C LYS A 136 46.51 -7.22 51.44
N LEU A 137 45.76 -7.46 52.52
CA LEU A 137 44.39 -7.97 52.44
C LEU A 137 43.43 -6.94 51.82
N GLU A 138 43.57 -5.66 52.18
CA GLU A 138 42.78 -4.57 51.59
C GLU A 138 43.09 -4.41 50.10
N GLU A 139 44.37 -4.45 49.71
CA GLU A 139 44.77 -4.40 48.31
C GLU A 139 44.23 -5.60 47.51
N ALA A 140 44.34 -6.82 48.05
CA ALA A 140 43.79 -8.02 47.42
C ALA A 140 42.26 -7.95 47.29
N SER A 141 41.57 -7.46 48.32
CA SER A 141 40.10 -7.29 48.32
C SER A 141 39.67 -6.28 47.26
N LYS A 142 40.40 -5.17 47.12
CA LYS A 142 40.16 -4.18 46.07
C LYS A 142 40.35 -4.79 44.67
N ARG A 143 41.42 -5.56 44.45
CA ARG A 143 41.66 -6.26 43.17
C ARG A 143 40.55 -7.26 42.83
N ILE A 144 40.06 -8.01 43.82
CA ILE A 144 38.92 -8.94 43.64
C ILE A 144 37.64 -8.16 43.29
N HIS A 145 37.39 -7.03 43.96
CA HIS A 145 36.25 -6.18 43.66
C HIS A 145 36.30 -5.61 42.24
N ASP A 146 37.44 -5.07 41.83
CA ASP A 146 37.65 -4.52 40.48
C ASP A 146 37.50 -5.61 39.40
N ALA A 147 38.04 -6.81 39.64
CA ALA A 147 37.89 -7.96 38.76
C ALA A 147 36.43 -8.44 38.66
N SER A 148 35.71 -8.50 39.79
CA SER A 148 34.29 -8.86 39.84
C SER A 148 33.43 -7.82 39.10
N HIS A 149 33.73 -6.53 39.28
CA HIS A 149 33.04 -5.45 38.57
C HIS A 149 33.29 -5.52 37.06
N SER A 150 34.54 -5.72 36.65
CA SER A 150 34.90 -5.90 35.23
C SER A 150 34.21 -7.11 34.61
N HIS A 151 34.15 -8.24 35.32
CA HIS A 151 33.45 -9.44 34.87
C HIS A 151 31.94 -9.21 34.73
N SER A 152 31.32 -8.53 35.71
CA SER A 152 29.91 -8.15 35.65
C SER A 152 29.60 -7.28 34.43
N GLN A 153 30.44 -6.27 34.15
CA GLN A 153 30.31 -5.44 32.96
C GLN A 153 30.47 -6.24 31.66
N LEU A 154 31.43 -7.18 31.60
CA LEU A 154 31.61 -8.07 30.45
C LEU A 154 30.36 -8.93 30.22
N MET A 155 29.80 -9.51 31.29
CA MET A 155 28.58 -10.32 31.22
C MET A 155 27.38 -9.50 30.78
N GLN A 156 27.25 -8.25 31.24
CA GLN A 156 26.19 -7.35 30.81
C GLN A 156 26.33 -7.00 29.32
N ARG A 157 27.54 -6.69 28.84
CA ARG A 157 27.80 -6.45 27.40
C ARG A 157 27.52 -7.69 26.57
N SER A 158 27.95 -8.87 27.03
CA SER A 158 27.68 -10.14 26.37
C SER A 158 26.17 -10.40 26.28
N LYS A 159 25.42 -10.17 27.36
CA LYS A 159 23.96 -10.28 27.36
C LYS A 159 23.29 -9.34 26.35
N ILE A 160 23.71 -8.07 26.30
CA ILE A 160 23.19 -7.10 25.33
C ILE A 160 23.46 -7.56 23.90
N ASN A 161 24.67 -8.04 23.62
CA ASN A 161 25.03 -8.55 22.29
C ASN A 161 24.20 -9.77 21.90
N VAL A 162 24.04 -10.75 22.80
CA VAL A 162 23.19 -11.93 22.56
C VAL A 162 21.75 -11.52 22.28
N THR A 163 21.18 -10.59 23.05
CA THR A 163 19.82 -10.09 22.78
C THR A 163 19.73 -9.34 21.46
N SER A 164 20.76 -8.58 21.08
CA SER A 164 20.77 -7.87 19.79
C SER A 164 20.84 -8.83 18.61
N PHE A 165 21.65 -9.90 18.70
CA PHE A 165 21.72 -10.93 17.68
C PHE A 165 20.45 -11.76 17.60
N GLN A 166 19.80 -12.02 18.74
CA GLN A 166 18.51 -12.70 18.76
C GLN A 166 17.43 -11.87 18.06
N ASN A 167 17.36 -10.56 18.35
CA ASN A 167 16.43 -9.66 17.67
C ASN A 167 16.72 -9.56 16.15
N GLU A 168 18.00 -9.50 15.76
CA GLU A 168 18.39 -9.51 14.34
C GLU A 168 17.98 -10.83 13.65
N LEU A 169 18.15 -11.96 14.34
CA LEU A 169 17.76 -13.28 13.84
C LEU A 169 16.24 -13.38 13.69
N GLU A 170 15.46 -12.91 14.66
CA GLU A 170 13.99 -12.84 14.57
C GLU A 170 13.54 -11.96 13.39
N GLN A 171 14.15 -10.78 13.21
CA GLN A 171 13.88 -9.92 12.04
C GLN A 171 14.20 -10.60 10.71
N LYS A 172 15.30 -11.36 10.66
CA LYS A 172 15.69 -12.12 9.46
C LYS A 172 14.75 -13.29 9.20
N GLU A 173 14.24 -13.96 10.23
CA GLU A 173 13.22 -15.00 10.10
C GLU A 173 11.89 -14.43 9.58
N GLU A 174 11.44 -13.28 10.09
CA GLU A 174 10.26 -12.57 9.58
C GLU A 174 10.44 -12.17 8.10
N GLU A 175 11.62 -11.67 7.74
CA GLU A 175 11.96 -11.33 6.35
C GLU A 175 11.91 -12.57 5.43
N VAL A 176 12.42 -13.72 5.89
CA VAL A 176 12.35 -14.99 5.16
C VAL A 176 10.91 -15.46 4.97
N VAL A 177 10.06 -15.36 6.01
CA VAL A 177 8.62 -15.69 5.90
C VAL A 177 7.94 -14.79 4.88
N ARG A 178 8.15 -13.47 4.95
CA ARG A 178 7.60 -12.51 4.00
C ARG A 178 8.03 -12.82 2.55
N LEU A 179 9.29 -13.16 2.33
CA LEU A 179 9.80 -13.53 0.99
C LEU A 179 9.20 -14.85 0.49
N ARG A 180 8.96 -15.83 1.37
CA ARG A 180 8.25 -17.07 1.01
C ARG A 180 6.81 -16.81 0.61
N ASP A 181 6.10 -15.94 1.32
CA ASP A 181 4.72 -15.56 0.96
C ASP A 181 4.68 -14.85 -0.40
N GLN A 182 5.61 -13.92 -0.65
CA GLN A 182 5.74 -13.26 -1.96
C GLN A 182 6.04 -14.26 -3.08
N LEU A 183 6.94 -15.23 -2.84
CA LEU A 183 7.24 -16.29 -3.80
C LEU A 183 5.99 -17.13 -4.08
N ASN A 184 5.24 -17.54 -3.05
CA ASN A 184 4.02 -18.32 -3.22
C ASN A 184 2.94 -17.56 -4.02
N ILE A 185 2.72 -16.28 -3.73
CA ILE A 185 1.81 -15.43 -4.51
C ILE A 185 2.27 -15.34 -5.97
N SER A 186 3.58 -15.19 -6.21
CA SER A 186 4.13 -15.15 -7.57
C SER A 186 3.95 -16.48 -8.31
N GLU A 187 4.12 -17.62 -7.62
CA GLU A 187 3.88 -18.95 -8.18
C GLU A 187 2.40 -19.16 -8.52
N GLU A 188 1.48 -18.76 -7.65
CA GLU A 188 0.04 -18.83 -7.90
C GLU A 188 -0.37 -18.00 -9.13
N ARG A 189 0.17 -16.78 -9.27
CA ARG A 189 -0.02 -15.94 -10.46
C ARG A 189 0.52 -16.60 -11.72
N ALA A 190 1.71 -17.19 -11.65
CA ALA A 190 2.31 -17.89 -12.79
C ALA A 190 1.48 -19.12 -13.20
N ARG A 191 0.94 -19.88 -12.23
CA ARG A 191 0.02 -21.00 -12.50
C ARG A 191 -1.27 -20.53 -13.15
N ALA A 192 -1.88 -19.45 -12.65
CA ALA A 192 -3.08 -18.86 -13.25
C ALA A 192 -2.84 -18.42 -14.71
N ALA A 193 -1.73 -17.74 -14.98
CA ALA A 193 -1.35 -17.35 -16.34
C ALA A 193 -1.11 -18.55 -17.26
N CYS A 194 -0.55 -19.66 -16.76
CA CYS A 194 -0.39 -20.88 -17.55
C CYS A 194 -1.74 -21.51 -17.93
N VAL A 195 -2.73 -21.47 -17.03
CA VAL A 195 -4.09 -21.95 -17.33
C VAL A 195 -4.76 -21.07 -18.39
N GLU A 196 -4.63 -19.75 -18.29
CA GLU A 196 -5.16 -18.80 -19.28
C GLU A 196 -4.52 -19.00 -20.66
N ILE A 197 -3.19 -19.13 -20.74
CA ILE A 197 -2.47 -19.42 -22.00
C ILE A 197 -2.95 -20.74 -22.62
N GLN A 198 -3.23 -21.76 -21.80
CA GLN A 198 -3.73 -23.04 -22.29
C GLN A 198 -5.14 -22.91 -22.86
N GLN A 199 -6.04 -22.16 -22.20
CA GLN A 199 -7.39 -21.88 -22.70
C GLN A 199 -7.37 -21.08 -24.01
N ASP A 200 -6.51 -20.06 -24.09
CA ASP A 200 -6.33 -19.28 -25.31
C ASP A 200 -5.80 -20.12 -26.46
N LYS A 201 -4.88 -21.05 -26.18
CA LYS A 201 -4.37 -21.99 -27.18
C LYS A 201 -5.50 -22.87 -27.74
N GLU A 202 -6.34 -23.43 -26.88
CA GLU A 202 -7.51 -24.23 -27.29
C GLU A 202 -8.49 -23.40 -28.13
N ARG A 203 -8.76 -22.15 -27.72
CA ARG A 203 -9.59 -21.22 -28.49
C ARG A 203 -9.00 -20.89 -29.86
N ILE A 204 -7.68 -20.69 -29.96
CA ILE A 204 -6.99 -20.46 -31.23
C ILE A 204 -7.11 -21.68 -32.14
N GLU A 205 -6.97 -22.90 -31.60
CA GLU A 205 -7.13 -24.14 -32.36
C GLU A 205 -8.56 -24.29 -32.92
N ASP A 206 -9.58 -23.95 -32.14
CA ASP A 206 -10.98 -24.00 -32.59
C ASP A 206 -11.30 -22.94 -33.65
N LEU A 207 -10.82 -21.71 -33.47
CA LEU A 207 -10.94 -20.66 -34.49
C LEU A 207 -10.19 -21.04 -35.78
N ALA A 208 -9.05 -21.73 -35.69
CA ALA A 208 -8.32 -22.21 -36.85
C ALA A 208 -9.11 -23.27 -37.62
N LYS A 209 -9.82 -24.18 -36.92
CA LYS A 209 -10.73 -25.15 -37.56
C LYS A 209 -11.90 -24.45 -38.25
N GLU A 210 -12.48 -23.43 -37.61
CA GLU A 210 -13.58 -22.64 -38.19
C GLU A 210 -13.13 -21.88 -39.45
N ILE A 211 -11.97 -21.23 -39.41
CA ILE A 211 -11.38 -20.54 -40.58
C ILE A 211 -11.21 -21.53 -41.73
N LYS A 212 -10.62 -22.70 -41.47
CA LYS A 212 -10.44 -23.74 -42.49
C LYS A 212 -11.77 -24.17 -43.12
N TYR A 213 -12.79 -24.40 -42.30
CA TYR A 213 -14.14 -24.73 -42.80
C TYR A 213 -14.71 -23.62 -43.70
N LYS A 214 -14.53 -22.35 -43.31
CA LYS A 214 -14.99 -21.19 -44.10
C LYS A 214 -14.20 -21.01 -45.39
N GLU A 215 -12.91 -21.30 -45.42
CA GLU A 215 -12.09 -21.32 -46.63
C GLU A 215 -12.57 -22.37 -47.64
N GLU A 216 -12.93 -23.57 -47.16
CA GLU A 216 -13.52 -24.63 -47.98
C GLU A 216 -14.91 -24.22 -48.53
N GLU A 217 -15.73 -23.56 -47.70
CA GLU A 217 -17.02 -23.00 -48.12
C GLU A 217 -16.87 -21.91 -49.21
N ILE A 218 -15.95 -20.96 -49.03
CA ILE A 218 -15.64 -19.92 -50.01
C ILE A 218 -15.17 -20.54 -51.32
N SER A 219 -14.30 -21.55 -51.25
CA SER A 219 -13.79 -22.25 -52.44
C SER A 219 -14.92 -22.93 -53.23
N ARG A 220 -15.87 -23.57 -52.53
CA ARG A 220 -17.08 -24.14 -53.15
C ARG A 220 -17.96 -23.08 -53.82
N MET A 221 -18.13 -21.92 -53.18
CA MET A 221 -18.94 -20.83 -53.74
C MET A 221 -18.28 -20.17 -54.95
N LYS A 222 -16.96 -19.94 -54.92
CA LYS A 222 -16.20 -19.44 -56.08
C LYS A 222 -16.35 -20.37 -57.28
N HIS A 223 -16.21 -21.68 -57.08
CA HIS A 223 -16.39 -22.64 -58.16
C HIS A 223 -17.81 -22.60 -58.76
N LYS A 224 -18.85 -22.42 -57.94
CA LYS A 224 -20.23 -22.22 -58.44
C LYS A 224 -20.38 -20.92 -59.24
N CYS A 225 -19.77 -19.82 -58.78
CA CYS A 225 -19.77 -18.56 -59.51
C CYS A 225 -19.11 -18.71 -60.89
N GLU A 226 -17.93 -19.32 -60.95
CA GLU A 226 -17.22 -19.60 -62.21
C GLU A 226 -18.07 -20.45 -63.17
N GLN A 227 -18.77 -21.47 -62.66
CA GLN A 227 -19.70 -22.27 -63.47
C GLN A 227 -20.89 -21.46 -64.01
N HIS A 228 -21.38 -20.49 -63.24
CA HIS A 228 -22.48 -19.62 -63.68
C HIS A 228 -22.02 -18.56 -64.67
N GLU A 229 -20.83 -17.98 -64.48
CA GLU A 229 -20.20 -17.05 -65.43
C GLU A 229 -19.99 -17.73 -66.78
N ALA A 230 -19.44 -18.95 -66.80
CA ALA A 230 -19.29 -19.71 -68.04
C ALA A 230 -20.62 -19.93 -68.79
N LYS A 231 -21.72 -20.18 -68.06
CA LYS A 231 -23.07 -20.29 -68.66
C LYS A 231 -23.59 -18.96 -69.19
N ILE A 232 -23.30 -17.85 -68.52
CA ILE A 232 -23.68 -16.52 -68.99
C ILE A 232 -22.93 -16.18 -70.28
N ASP A 233 -21.64 -16.45 -70.33
CA ASP A 233 -20.81 -16.23 -71.53
C ASP A 233 -21.31 -17.06 -72.71
N GLU A 234 -21.68 -18.32 -72.48
CA GLU A 234 -22.33 -19.19 -73.48
C GLU A 234 -23.63 -18.55 -74.02
N LEU A 235 -24.48 -18.02 -73.14
CA LEU A 235 -25.71 -17.33 -73.53
C LEU A 235 -25.45 -15.99 -74.24
N MET A 236 -24.40 -15.27 -73.88
CA MET A 236 -24.04 -13.98 -74.45
C MET A 236 -23.43 -14.10 -75.85
N VAL A 237 -22.62 -15.15 -76.09
CA VAL A 237 -22.13 -15.47 -77.44
C VAL A 237 -23.29 -15.72 -78.41
N ASN A 238 -24.41 -16.26 -77.93
CA ASN A 238 -25.64 -16.46 -78.72
C ASN A 238 -26.45 -15.17 -78.99
N LYS A 239 -26.14 -14.04 -78.34
CA LYS A 239 -26.96 -12.81 -78.36
C LYS A 239 -26.39 -11.64 -79.18
N LYS A 240 -25.30 -11.86 -79.93
CA LYS A 240 -24.51 -10.79 -80.57
C LYS A 240 -25.16 -10.00 -81.72
N SER A 241 -26.45 -10.17 -82.04
CA SER A 241 -27.15 -9.31 -83.03
C SER A 241 -27.76 -8.01 -82.47
N ASP A 242 -27.90 -7.88 -81.15
CA ASP A 242 -28.66 -6.76 -80.53
C ASP A 242 -27.77 -5.64 -79.95
N SER A 243 -26.45 -5.74 -80.13
CA SER A 243 -25.43 -4.98 -79.37
C SER A 243 -25.47 -3.46 -79.55
N THR A 244 -25.98 -2.94 -80.67
CA THR A 244 -25.90 -1.50 -80.96
C THR A 244 -27.02 -0.70 -80.28
N HIS A 245 -28.19 -1.31 -80.09
CA HIS A 245 -29.32 -0.70 -79.37
C HIS A 245 -29.08 -0.67 -77.85
N LEU A 246 -28.29 -1.60 -77.34
CA LEU A 246 -27.90 -1.69 -75.93
C LEU A 246 -27.00 -0.53 -75.49
N ILE A 247 -26.08 -0.08 -76.35
CA ILE A 247 -25.13 0.99 -76.01
C ILE A 247 -25.85 2.34 -75.84
N GLU A 248 -26.82 2.66 -76.70
CA GLU A 248 -27.60 3.90 -76.62
C GLU A 248 -28.57 3.88 -75.43
N MET A 249 -29.14 2.70 -75.14
CA MET A 249 -29.95 2.49 -73.95
C MET A 249 -29.11 2.59 -72.66
N ASP A 250 -27.85 2.17 -72.69
CA ASP A 250 -26.94 2.28 -71.54
C ASP A 250 -26.52 3.73 -71.27
N TYR A 251 -26.34 4.56 -72.31
CA TYR A 251 -26.11 5.99 -72.14
C TYR A 251 -27.29 6.71 -71.46
N LEU A 252 -28.52 6.40 -71.87
CA LEU A 252 -29.74 6.97 -71.27
C LEU A 252 -29.98 6.46 -69.84
N LYS A 253 -29.63 5.21 -69.56
CA LYS A 253 -29.67 4.66 -68.19
C LYS A 253 -28.66 5.34 -67.28
N GLU A 254 -27.48 5.68 -67.79
CA GLU A 254 -26.45 6.33 -67.00
C GLU A 254 -26.82 7.76 -66.62
N ASP A 255 -27.40 8.54 -67.53
CA ASP A 255 -27.88 9.88 -67.21
C ASP A 255 -29.09 9.86 -66.26
N LYS A 256 -29.98 8.87 -66.40
CA LYS A 256 -31.05 8.60 -65.42
C LYS A 256 -30.48 8.27 -64.03
N ARG A 257 -29.41 7.45 -63.94
CA ARG A 257 -28.74 7.15 -62.66
C ARG A 257 -28.16 8.41 -62.03
N ARG A 258 -27.51 9.25 -62.82
CA ARG A 258 -26.91 10.52 -62.34
C ARG A 258 -27.97 11.44 -61.75
N LEU A 259 -29.11 11.62 -62.44
CA LEU A 259 -30.22 12.43 -61.95
C LEU A 259 -30.86 11.84 -60.69
N LEU A 260 -31.02 10.52 -60.63
CA LEU A 260 -31.51 9.83 -59.43
C LEU A 260 -30.52 9.92 -58.26
N ALA A 261 -29.22 9.90 -58.51
CA ALA A 261 -28.20 10.06 -57.46
C ALA A 261 -28.23 11.47 -56.85
N MET A 262 -28.49 12.50 -57.65
CA MET A 262 -28.73 13.86 -57.14
C MET A 262 -29.98 13.90 -56.26
N LEU A 263 -31.08 13.30 -56.70
CA LEU A 263 -32.32 13.23 -55.92
C LEU A 263 -32.13 12.45 -54.60
N LYS A 264 -31.41 11.31 -54.61
CA LYS A 264 -31.11 10.50 -53.41
C LYS A 264 -30.35 11.23 -52.31
N SER A 265 -29.69 12.34 -52.64
CA SER A 265 -28.96 13.14 -51.66
C SER A 265 -29.87 14.03 -50.79
N THR A 266 -31.15 14.21 -51.16
CA THR A 266 -32.11 14.96 -50.34
C THR A 266 -32.71 14.08 -49.25
N LYS A 267 -32.99 14.68 -48.08
CA LYS A 267 -33.54 13.94 -46.93
C LYS A 267 -34.93 13.37 -47.23
N GLU A 268 -35.78 14.11 -47.96
CA GLU A 268 -37.14 13.62 -48.28
C GLU A 268 -37.11 12.44 -49.26
N PHE A 269 -36.13 12.41 -50.17
CA PHE A 269 -36.06 11.37 -51.19
C PHE A 269 -35.27 10.14 -50.75
N LYS A 270 -34.45 10.23 -49.69
CA LYS A 270 -33.64 9.09 -49.24
C LYS A 270 -34.48 7.90 -48.79
N GLU A 271 -35.52 8.14 -47.99
CA GLU A 271 -36.41 7.08 -47.51
C GLU A 271 -37.27 6.49 -48.65
N PHE A 272 -37.76 7.34 -49.55
CA PHE A 272 -38.51 6.90 -50.73
C PHE A 272 -37.63 6.15 -51.73
N ALA A 273 -36.40 6.61 -51.95
CA ALA A 273 -35.46 6.00 -52.89
C ALA A 273 -35.04 4.60 -52.45
N GLU A 274 -34.84 4.38 -51.15
CA GLU A 274 -34.55 3.04 -50.63
C GLU A 274 -35.73 2.10 -50.92
N PHE A 275 -36.97 2.55 -50.76
CA PHE A 275 -38.17 1.77 -51.07
C PHE A 275 -38.42 1.58 -52.59
N ALA A 276 -38.08 2.58 -53.41
CA ALA A 276 -38.20 2.55 -54.87
C ALA A 276 -37.16 1.63 -55.51
N ASP A 277 -35.92 1.67 -55.02
CA ASP A 277 -34.86 0.76 -55.46
C ASP A 277 -35.24 -0.70 -55.15
N ASP A 278 -35.84 -0.96 -53.99
CA ASP A 278 -36.31 -2.31 -53.63
C ASP A 278 -37.38 -2.82 -54.60
N SER A 279 -38.14 -1.92 -55.19
CA SER A 279 -39.23 -2.20 -56.13
C SER A 279 -38.79 -2.27 -57.60
N GLY A 280 -37.48 -2.32 -57.88
CA GLY A 280 -36.97 -2.29 -59.25
C GLY A 280 -37.06 -0.92 -59.93
N GLY A 281 -37.32 0.15 -59.17
CA GLY A 281 -37.33 1.53 -59.64
C GLY A 281 -38.64 2.02 -60.28
N ASN A 282 -39.68 1.18 -60.35
CA ASN A 282 -40.99 1.55 -60.89
C ASN A 282 -42.07 1.36 -59.81
N LEU A 283 -42.47 2.46 -59.19
CA LEU A 283 -43.52 2.50 -58.18
C LEU A 283 -44.70 3.31 -58.68
N ARG A 284 -45.90 2.83 -58.39
CA ARG A 284 -47.15 3.54 -58.62
C ARG A 284 -47.83 3.85 -57.30
N PHE A 285 -48.26 5.08 -57.16
CA PHE A 285 -49.12 5.49 -56.07
C PHE A 285 -50.57 5.13 -56.39
N LEU A 286 -51.22 4.34 -55.55
CA LEU A 286 -52.66 4.15 -55.61
C LEU A 286 -53.34 5.41 -55.07
N GLN A 287 -54.11 6.09 -55.92
CA GLN A 287 -55.02 7.13 -55.44
C GLN A 287 -56.02 6.45 -54.51
N ALA A 288 -56.02 6.81 -53.23
CA ALA A 288 -57.02 6.35 -52.30
C ALA A 288 -58.39 6.72 -52.87
N GLU A 289 -59.23 5.72 -53.15
CA GLU A 289 -60.64 5.98 -53.47
C GLU A 289 -61.22 6.72 -52.27
N GLU A 290 -61.69 7.94 -52.48
CA GLU A 290 -62.47 8.64 -51.46
C GLU A 290 -63.60 7.70 -51.06
N PRO A 291 -63.78 7.41 -49.75
CA PRO A 291 -64.84 6.50 -49.33
C PRO A 291 -66.15 7.05 -49.88
N ASP A 292 -66.84 6.26 -50.70
CA ASP A 292 -68.16 6.59 -51.22
C ASP A 292 -69.08 6.86 -50.02
N ILE A 293 -69.19 8.14 -49.64
CA ILE A 293 -70.15 8.59 -48.65
C ILE A 293 -71.51 8.37 -49.32
N ALA A 294 -72.12 7.23 -49.00
CA ALA A 294 -73.47 6.89 -49.43
C ALA A 294 -74.37 8.13 -49.27
N PRO A 295 -75.19 8.49 -50.27
CA PRO A 295 -76.05 9.67 -50.21
C PRO A 295 -77.05 9.49 -49.06
N SER A 296 -76.68 9.97 -47.87
CA SER A 296 -77.54 9.94 -46.71
C SER A 296 -78.72 10.86 -47.01
N LYS A 297 -79.91 10.27 -46.89
CA LYS A 297 -81.18 10.88 -47.24
C LYS A 297 -81.32 12.24 -46.56
N LYS A 298 -81.56 13.26 -47.39
CA LYS A 298 -82.04 14.61 -47.04
C LYS A 298 -82.86 14.64 -45.73
N LYS A 299 -82.25 15.07 -44.63
CA LYS A 299 -82.97 15.77 -43.56
C LYS A 299 -82.63 17.25 -43.68
N ARG A 300 -83.65 18.02 -44.11
CA ARG A 300 -83.68 19.47 -44.07
C ARG A 300 -83.45 19.91 -42.62
N GLY A 301 -82.51 20.82 -42.40
CA GLY A 301 -82.30 21.44 -41.09
C GLY A 301 -81.05 22.30 -41.05
N THR A 302 -81.20 23.55 -41.52
CA THR A 302 -80.58 24.78 -40.97
C THR A 302 -79.10 24.79 -40.57
N SER A 303 -78.34 25.58 -41.34
CA SER A 303 -77.25 26.46 -40.92
C SER A 303 -76.09 25.86 -40.12
N ALA A 304 -75.00 25.52 -40.80
CA ALA A 304 -73.67 25.98 -40.41
C ALA A 304 -72.73 25.90 -41.62
N LYS A 305 -72.05 27.01 -41.84
CA LYS A 305 -71.05 27.29 -42.86
C LYS A 305 -69.81 26.43 -42.57
N GLN A 306 -69.80 25.16 -42.97
CA GLN A 306 -68.62 24.30 -42.84
C GLN A 306 -67.76 24.50 -44.09
N MET A 307 -66.66 25.22 -43.91
CA MET A 307 -65.63 25.46 -44.92
C MET A 307 -65.17 24.11 -45.50
N TYR A 308 -65.13 24.05 -46.83
CA TYR A 308 -64.29 23.11 -47.55
C TYR A 308 -62.89 23.15 -46.91
N SER A 309 -62.43 22.04 -46.36
CA SER A 309 -61.01 21.83 -46.06
C SER A 309 -60.40 21.13 -47.27
N PRO A 310 -59.73 21.86 -48.20
CA PRO A 310 -58.95 21.24 -49.27
C PRO A 310 -57.69 20.65 -48.63
N GLY A 311 -57.80 19.46 -48.07
CA GLY A 311 -56.72 18.90 -47.28
C GLY A 311 -57.15 17.70 -46.45
N SER A 312 -57.73 16.68 -47.07
CA SER A 312 -57.51 15.31 -46.58
C SER A 312 -56.04 14.99 -46.89
N ARG A 313 -55.13 15.53 -46.07
CA ARG A 313 -53.72 15.14 -46.12
C ARG A 313 -53.69 13.69 -45.68
N ILE A 314 -53.49 12.80 -46.64
CA ILE A 314 -53.06 11.43 -46.34
C ILE A 314 -51.89 11.59 -45.37
N SER A 315 -52.01 11.01 -44.17
CA SER A 315 -50.92 11.08 -43.19
C SER A 315 -49.67 10.49 -43.85
N PRO A 316 -48.50 11.16 -43.78
CA PRO A 316 -47.27 10.67 -44.42
C PRO A 316 -46.90 9.24 -43.97
N GLU A 317 -47.37 8.81 -42.80
CA GLU A 317 -47.20 7.45 -42.28
C GLU A 317 -47.98 6.40 -43.10
N ASN A 318 -49.15 6.76 -43.64
CA ASN A 318 -50.02 5.86 -44.41
C ASN A 318 -49.69 5.88 -45.91
N GLU A 319 -48.90 6.85 -46.40
CA GLU A 319 -48.49 6.88 -47.81
C GLU A 319 -47.69 5.64 -48.18
N LYS A 320 -46.91 5.08 -47.25
CA LYS A 320 -46.09 3.88 -47.46
C LYS A 320 -46.91 2.65 -47.88
N GLU A 321 -48.16 2.55 -47.43
CA GLU A 321 -49.05 1.43 -47.74
C GLU A 321 -49.69 1.52 -49.13
N ASN A 322 -49.75 2.72 -49.71
CA ASN A 322 -50.39 2.98 -51.01
C ASN A 322 -49.42 2.85 -52.20
N TRP A 323 -48.13 2.62 -51.95
CA TRP A 323 -47.15 2.39 -52.99
C TRP A 323 -47.08 0.92 -53.37
N ILE A 324 -47.51 0.62 -54.59
CA ILE A 324 -47.36 -0.70 -55.19
C ILE A 324 -46.37 -0.63 -56.36
N PRO A 325 -45.57 -1.68 -56.57
CA PRO A 325 -44.80 -1.81 -57.80
C PRO A 325 -45.66 -1.71 -59.06
N GLU A 326 -45.15 -0.98 -60.04
CA GLU A 326 -45.84 -0.70 -61.30
C GLU A 326 -46.21 -1.99 -62.04
N GLU A 327 -45.35 -3.02 -61.99
CA GLU A 327 -45.63 -4.30 -62.63
C GLU A 327 -46.88 -4.97 -62.04
N ALA A 328 -47.10 -4.81 -60.73
CA ALA A 328 -48.28 -5.35 -60.06
C ALA A 328 -49.55 -4.60 -60.48
N TYR A 329 -49.46 -3.28 -60.63
CA TYR A 329 -50.57 -2.46 -61.14
C TYR A 329 -50.92 -2.81 -62.59
N GLN A 330 -49.94 -2.88 -63.48
CA GLN A 330 -50.14 -3.18 -64.89
C GLN A 330 -50.76 -4.56 -65.07
N LEU A 331 -50.26 -5.55 -64.32
CA LEU A 331 -50.80 -6.90 -64.30
C LEU A 331 -52.27 -6.92 -63.85
N ALA A 332 -52.61 -6.19 -62.78
CA ALA A 332 -53.99 -6.09 -62.32
C ALA A 332 -54.91 -5.44 -63.37
N HIS A 333 -54.42 -4.42 -64.09
CA HIS A 333 -55.17 -3.73 -65.12
C HIS A 333 -55.34 -4.56 -66.40
N GLU A 334 -54.32 -5.33 -66.78
CA GLU A 334 -54.37 -6.27 -67.90
C GLU A 334 -55.41 -7.36 -67.64
N VAL A 335 -55.39 -7.93 -66.44
CA VAL A 335 -56.40 -8.90 -66.01
C VAL A 335 -57.78 -8.26 -66.07
N ARG A 336 -58.00 -7.08 -65.49
CA ARG A 336 -59.29 -6.37 -65.56
C ARG A 336 -59.80 -6.22 -67.00
N TYR A 337 -58.91 -5.85 -67.94
CA TYR A 337 -59.26 -5.67 -69.35
C TYR A 337 -59.63 -6.99 -70.04
N GLN A 338 -58.88 -8.07 -69.76
CA GLN A 338 -59.14 -9.40 -70.33
C GLN A 338 -60.45 -10.02 -69.85
N THR A 339 -60.97 -9.55 -68.71
CA THR A 339 -62.06 -10.25 -68.03
C THR A 339 -63.45 -9.63 -68.23
N SER A 340 -63.56 -8.46 -68.88
CA SER A 340 -64.85 -7.75 -69.05
C SER A 340 -65.70 -7.62 -67.77
N GLY A 341 -65.09 -7.73 -66.58
CA GLY A 341 -65.76 -7.66 -65.28
C GLY A 341 -66.00 -8.98 -64.53
N GLU A 342 -65.91 -10.16 -65.16
CA GLU A 342 -66.22 -11.45 -64.49
C GLU A 342 -64.97 -12.30 -64.19
N ILE A 343 -64.32 -12.05 -63.03
CA ILE A 343 -63.08 -12.75 -62.67
C ILE A 343 -63.32 -14.24 -62.42
N SER A 344 -62.93 -15.08 -63.38
CA SER A 344 -62.94 -16.53 -63.19
C SER A 344 -61.89 -16.96 -62.16
N PRO A 345 -62.13 -18.03 -61.39
CA PRO A 345 -61.16 -18.53 -60.40
C PRO A 345 -59.79 -18.86 -61.00
N GLN A 346 -59.75 -19.33 -62.25
CA GLN A 346 -58.51 -19.64 -62.97
C GLN A 346 -57.68 -18.38 -63.26
N LEU A 347 -58.35 -17.29 -63.64
CA LEU A 347 -57.68 -16.03 -63.94
C LEU A 347 -57.20 -15.33 -62.67
N MET A 348 -57.97 -15.41 -61.58
CA MET A 348 -57.53 -14.94 -60.26
C MET A 348 -56.28 -15.69 -59.78
N ASN A 349 -56.24 -17.01 -59.92
CA ASN A 349 -55.05 -17.79 -59.57
C ASN A 349 -53.83 -17.40 -60.41
N LYS A 350 -54.02 -17.11 -61.70
CA LYS A 350 -52.95 -16.61 -62.58
C LYS A 350 -52.46 -15.22 -62.16
N LEU A 351 -53.36 -14.32 -61.77
CA LEU A 351 -53.04 -12.99 -61.22
C LEU A 351 -52.22 -13.12 -59.93
N LEU A 352 -52.69 -13.90 -58.95
CA LEU A 352 -52.01 -14.10 -57.67
C LEU A 352 -50.62 -14.74 -57.84
N THR A 353 -50.50 -15.72 -58.75
CA THR A 353 -49.21 -16.34 -59.07
C THR A 353 -48.23 -15.32 -59.65
N SER A 354 -48.73 -14.45 -60.53
CA SER A 354 -47.92 -13.42 -61.19
C SER A 354 -47.53 -12.30 -60.21
N LEU A 355 -48.43 -11.86 -59.33
CA LEU A 355 -48.13 -10.93 -58.23
C LEU A 355 -47.07 -11.49 -57.27
N ASN A 356 -47.21 -12.75 -56.87
CA ASN A 356 -46.24 -13.42 -56.01
C ASN A 356 -44.85 -13.50 -56.67
N LYS A 357 -44.80 -13.71 -58.00
CA LYS A 357 -43.53 -13.65 -58.76
C LYS A 357 -42.89 -12.26 -58.68
N ILE A 358 -43.67 -11.18 -58.79
CA ILE A 358 -43.17 -9.81 -58.69
C ILE A 358 -42.61 -9.57 -57.27
N TRP A 359 -43.31 -9.98 -56.21
CA TRP A 359 -42.82 -9.84 -54.83
C TRP A 359 -41.58 -10.67 -54.54
N ARG A 360 -41.46 -11.88 -55.09
CA ARG A 360 -40.22 -12.66 -54.95
C ARG A 360 -39.03 -12.00 -55.63
N ILE A 361 -39.22 -11.35 -56.78
CA ILE A 361 -38.16 -10.60 -57.46
C ILE A 361 -37.75 -9.39 -56.60
N ARG A 362 -38.73 -8.65 -56.09
CA ARG A 362 -38.53 -7.52 -55.17
C ARG A 362 -37.71 -7.92 -53.95
N GLU A 363 -38.15 -8.98 -53.26
CA GLU A 363 -37.50 -9.46 -52.03
C GLU A 363 -36.07 -9.91 -52.31
N LYS A 364 -35.84 -10.60 -53.44
CA LYS A 364 -34.50 -11.00 -53.85
C LYS A 364 -33.57 -9.80 -54.12
N GLN A 365 -34.09 -8.71 -54.67
CA GLN A 365 -33.31 -7.48 -54.88
C GLN A 365 -32.98 -6.80 -53.55
N ASN A 366 -33.93 -6.72 -52.63
CA ASN A 366 -33.69 -6.20 -51.28
C ASN A 366 -32.62 -7.03 -50.55
N GLU A 367 -32.71 -8.37 -50.61
CA GLU A 367 -31.72 -9.28 -50.04
C GLU A 367 -30.30 -9.04 -50.62
N LEU A 368 -30.18 -8.86 -51.94
CA LEU A 368 -28.90 -8.55 -52.61
C LEU A 368 -28.32 -7.21 -52.13
N ARG A 369 -29.14 -6.19 -51.94
CA ARG A 369 -28.70 -4.89 -51.42
C ARG A 369 -28.18 -5.00 -50.00
N ILE A 370 -28.91 -5.71 -49.13
CA ILE A 370 -28.49 -5.98 -47.75
C ILE A 370 -27.15 -6.73 -47.75
N LYS A 371 -27.01 -7.77 -48.58
CA LYS A 371 -25.75 -8.51 -48.76
C LYS A 371 -24.60 -7.61 -49.22
N SER A 372 -24.83 -6.72 -50.18
CA SER A 372 -23.83 -5.77 -50.66
C SER A 372 -23.37 -4.78 -49.58
N LYS A 373 -24.31 -4.26 -48.78
CA LYS A 373 -24.01 -3.38 -47.63
C LYS A 373 -23.11 -4.08 -46.60
N TYR A 374 -23.46 -5.30 -46.19
CA TYR A 374 -22.64 -6.06 -45.25
C TYR A 374 -21.30 -6.51 -45.84
N THR A 375 -21.24 -6.81 -47.14
CA THR A 375 -19.96 -7.14 -47.81
C THR A 375 -19.00 -5.94 -47.77
N SER A 376 -19.50 -4.74 -48.04
CA SER A 376 -18.71 -3.50 -47.95
C SER A 376 -18.23 -3.22 -46.53
N GLU A 377 -19.06 -3.50 -45.52
CA GLU A 377 -18.70 -3.39 -44.11
C GLU A 377 -17.62 -4.41 -43.70
N ILE A 378 -17.74 -5.66 -44.15
CA ILE A 378 -16.72 -6.70 -43.96
C ILE A 378 -15.37 -6.25 -44.56
N GLU A 379 -15.38 -5.66 -45.76
CA GLU A 379 -14.16 -5.14 -46.39
C GLU A 379 -13.54 -3.96 -45.62
N LYS A 380 -14.37 -3.08 -45.06
CA LYS A 380 -13.92 -2.00 -44.18
C LYS A 380 -13.25 -2.56 -42.92
N LEU A 381 -13.90 -3.51 -42.24
CA LEU A 381 -13.36 -4.15 -41.03
C LEU A 381 -12.08 -4.95 -41.33
N LYS A 382 -12.00 -5.62 -42.48
CA LYS A 382 -10.76 -6.29 -42.93
C LYS A 382 -9.61 -5.30 -43.10
N ARG A 383 -9.86 -4.11 -43.68
CA ARG A 383 -8.86 -3.05 -43.81
C ARG A 383 -8.40 -2.54 -42.45
N GLU A 384 -9.32 -2.29 -41.53
CA GLU A 384 -9.00 -1.86 -40.15
C GLU A 384 -8.15 -2.91 -39.40
N ARG A 385 -8.51 -4.20 -39.52
CA ARG A 385 -7.74 -5.30 -38.93
C ARG A 385 -6.33 -5.38 -39.51
N ASN A 386 -6.18 -5.23 -40.83
CA ASN A 386 -4.88 -5.28 -41.49
C ASN A 386 -3.97 -4.12 -41.05
N MET A 387 -4.54 -2.93 -40.82
CA MET A 387 -3.80 -1.79 -40.28
C MET A 387 -3.34 -2.02 -38.83
N LYS A 388 -4.19 -2.60 -37.97
CA LYS A 388 -3.82 -2.94 -36.59
C LYS A 388 -2.69 -3.97 -36.52
N GLY A 389 -2.72 -5.01 -37.35
CA GLY A 389 -1.67 -6.05 -37.37
C GLY A 389 -0.27 -5.53 -37.72
N GLN A 390 -0.17 -4.46 -38.52
CA GLN A 390 1.11 -3.83 -38.82
C GLN A 390 1.69 -3.08 -37.62
N TYR A 391 0.84 -2.43 -36.83
CA TYR A 391 1.28 -1.70 -35.64
C TYR A 391 1.85 -2.64 -34.57
N ASP A 392 1.13 -3.72 -34.28
CA ASP A 392 1.57 -4.73 -33.30
C ASP A 392 2.85 -5.43 -33.76
N GLY A 393 2.95 -5.75 -35.06
CA GLY A 393 4.17 -6.30 -35.65
C GLY A 393 5.39 -5.37 -35.53
N VAL A 394 5.19 -4.05 -35.66
CA VAL A 394 6.25 -3.04 -35.46
C VAL A 394 6.67 -2.96 -33.99
N GLN A 395 5.71 -3.00 -33.05
CA GLN A 395 6.00 -3.04 -31.61
C GLN A 395 6.77 -4.31 -31.22
N ALA A 396 6.36 -5.47 -31.73
CA ALA A 396 7.05 -6.73 -31.53
C ALA A 396 8.49 -6.70 -32.09
N LYS A 397 8.70 -6.14 -33.29
CA LYS A 397 10.04 -5.94 -33.86
C LYS A 397 10.92 -5.03 -33.00
N LYS A 398 10.36 -3.93 -32.46
CA LYS A 398 11.09 -3.05 -31.51
C LYS A 398 11.47 -3.78 -30.22
N SER A 399 10.60 -4.64 -29.70
CA SER A 399 10.89 -5.48 -28.53
C SER A 399 12.00 -6.49 -28.83
N LEU A 400 11.91 -7.21 -29.95
CA LEU A 400 12.95 -8.14 -30.44
C LEU A 400 14.30 -7.46 -30.65
N ALA A 401 14.32 -6.21 -31.15
CA ALA A 401 15.55 -5.45 -31.30
C ALA A 401 16.20 -5.14 -29.94
N ARG A 402 15.39 -4.78 -28.94
CA ARG A 402 15.86 -4.53 -27.56
C ARG A 402 16.43 -5.79 -26.92
N THR A 403 15.74 -6.92 -27.02
CA THR A 403 16.23 -8.19 -26.45
C THR A 403 17.48 -8.69 -27.14
N ARG A 404 17.60 -8.56 -28.48
CA ARG A 404 18.83 -8.85 -29.21
C ARG A 404 20.00 -7.97 -28.78
N ALA A 405 19.76 -6.68 -28.53
CA ALA A 405 20.80 -5.78 -28.03
C ALA A 405 21.27 -6.18 -26.62
N GLN A 406 20.37 -6.63 -25.75
CA GLN A 406 20.71 -7.14 -24.43
C GLN A 406 21.50 -8.46 -24.52
N LEU A 407 21.10 -9.38 -25.40
CA LEU A 407 21.79 -10.65 -25.62
C LEU A 407 23.22 -10.42 -26.12
N LYS A 408 23.41 -9.50 -27.09
CA LYS A 408 24.75 -9.12 -27.57
C LYS A 408 25.62 -8.51 -26.46
N LYS A 409 25.03 -7.69 -25.57
CA LYS A 409 25.75 -7.16 -24.39
C LYS A 409 26.15 -8.27 -23.42
N ALA A 410 25.31 -9.30 -23.23
CA ALA A 410 25.62 -10.44 -22.38
C ALA A 410 26.73 -11.33 -22.98
N GLU A 411 26.69 -11.59 -24.28
CA GLU A 411 27.74 -12.31 -25.02
C GLU A 411 29.10 -11.59 -24.92
N GLU A 412 29.10 -10.27 -25.09
CA GLU A 412 30.32 -9.46 -24.96
C GLU A 412 30.91 -9.53 -23.54
N LYS A 413 30.06 -9.49 -22.51
CA LYS A 413 30.51 -9.68 -21.11
C LYS A 413 31.13 -11.06 -20.91
N LEU A 414 30.50 -12.13 -21.42
CA LEU A 414 31.06 -13.49 -21.35
C LEU A 414 32.40 -13.62 -22.07
N ARG A 415 32.55 -12.95 -23.21
CA ARG A 415 33.82 -12.88 -23.93
C ARG A 415 34.90 -12.18 -23.11
N GLN A 416 34.58 -11.06 -22.48
CA GLN A 416 35.52 -10.36 -21.58
C GLN A 416 35.91 -11.22 -20.38
N TYR A 417 34.96 -11.97 -19.78
CA TYR A 417 35.26 -12.90 -18.69
C TYR A 417 36.19 -14.04 -19.15
N THR A 418 35.92 -14.65 -20.31
CA THR A 418 36.76 -15.73 -20.84
C THR A 418 38.15 -15.26 -21.25
N GLU A 419 38.30 -14.04 -21.78
CA GLU A 419 39.61 -13.43 -22.05
C GLU A 419 40.40 -13.13 -20.77
N LYS A 420 39.74 -12.65 -19.70
CA LYS A 420 40.36 -12.49 -18.38
C LYS A 420 40.84 -13.83 -17.81
N LEU A 421 40.02 -14.87 -17.92
CA LEU A 421 40.35 -16.22 -17.45
C LEU A 421 41.53 -16.87 -18.19
N LYS A 422 41.78 -16.48 -19.44
CA LYS A 422 42.96 -16.93 -20.19
C LYS A 422 44.23 -16.20 -19.76
N LYS A 423 44.13 -14.95 -19.30
CA LYS A 423 45.28 -14.16 -18.84
C LYS A 423 45.77 -14.60 -17.46
N THR A 424 44.88 -15.09 -16.60
CA THR A 424 45.24 -15.59 -15.26
C THR A 424 45.99 -16.92 -15.27
N LYS A 425 45.96 -17.70 -16.37
CA LYS A 425 46.68 -18.99 -16.47
C LYS A 425 48.22 -18.91 -16.46
N ASN A 426 48.80 -17.71 -16.57
CA ASN A 426 50.26 -17.53 -16.66
C ASN A 426 50.88 -16.79 -15.46
N LEU A 427 50.12 -16.58 -14.36
CA LEU A 427 50.65 -15.91 -13.17
C LEU A 427 51.21 -16.92 -12.14
N PRO A 428 52.19 -16.51 -11.32
CA PRO A 428 52.82 -17.39 -10.33
C PRO A 428 51.84 -17.81 -9.23
N SER A 429 51.79 -19.12 -8.96
CA SER A 429 50.99 -19.78 -7.92
C SER A 429 51.14 -19.07 -6.56
N GLY A 430 50.11 -18.31 -6.17
CA GLY A 430 50.08 -17.49 -4.95
C GLY A 430 49.53 -16.09 -5.18
N MET A 431 49.66 -15.54 -6.39
CA MET A 431 49.01 -14.29 -6.80
C MET A 431 47.54 -14.51 -7.20
N ASP A 432 47.19 -15.76 -7.55
CA ASP A 432 45.84 -16.18 -7.90
C ASP A 432 44.82 -15.91 -6.80
N VAL A 433 45.19 -16.05 -5.52
CA VAL A 433 44.27 -15.81 -4.39
C VAL A 433 43.98 -14.32 -4.20
N ILE A 434 44.96 -13.45 -4.45
CA ILE A 434 44.79 -11.99 -4.37
C ILE A 434 44.01 -11.49 -5.58
N ASP A 435 44.30 -12.00 -6.78
CA ASP A 435 43.56 -11.66 -7.99
C ASP A 435 42.12 -12.20 -7.95
N GLU A 436 41.90 -13.39 -7.37
CA GLU A 436 40.57 -13.95 -7.14
C GLU A 436 39.80 -13.12 -6.10
N ALA A 437 40.43 -12.71 -5.00
CA ALA A 437 39.82 -11.81 -4.02
C ALA A 437 39.49 -10.44 -4.65
N LEU A 438 40.39 -9.85 -5.45
CA LEU A 438 40.14 -8.60 -6.17
C LEU A 438 39.04 -8.75 -7.23
N MET A 439 38.97 -9.89 -7.92
CA MET A 439 37.87 -10.18 -8.85
C MET A 439 36.54 -10.34 -8.12
N ILE A 440 36.51 -11.00 -6.96
CA ILE A 440 35.31 -11.13 -6.13
C ILE A 440 34.85 -9.75 -5.63
N VAL A 441 35.78 -8.91 -5.16
CA VAL A 441 35.47 -7.53 -4.73
C VAL A 441 34.96 -6.68 -5.90
N ALA A 442 35.61 -6.76 -7.06
CA ALA A 442 35.16 -6.03 -8.25
C ALA A 442 33.80 -6.53 -8.78
N ALA A 443 33.56 -7.84 -8.74
CA ALA A 443 32.27 -8.44 -9.09
C ALA A 443 31.17 -8.00 -8.11
N SER A 444 31.46 -8.00 -6.81
CA SER A 444 30.55 -7.55 -5.76
C SER A 444 30.23 -6.05 -5.88
N GLN A 445 31.21 -5.20 -6.20
CA GLN A 445 30.98 -3.78 -6.46
C GLN A 445 30.13 -3.54 -7.71
N GLU A 446 30.37 -4.30 -8.78
CA GLU A 446 29.57 -4.22 -10.00
C GLU A 446 28.13 -4.72 -9.77
N GLU A 447 27.95 -5.77 -8.98
CA GLU A 447 26.64 -6.26 -8.56
C GLU A 447 25.90 -5.23 -7.71
N LYS A 448 26.58 -4.63 -6.72
CA LYS A 448 26.02 -3.53 -5.93
C LYS A 448 25.57 -2.37 -6.81
N ARG A 449 26.36 -1.99 -7.82
CA ARG A 449 26.01 -0.93 -8.77
C ARG A 449 24.76 -1.28 -9.58
N LYS A 450 24.65 -2.52 -10.07
CA LYS A 450 23.45 -2.99 -10.79
C LYS A 450 22.23 -3.00 -9.89
N LEU A 451 22.36 -3.47 -8.65
CA LEU A 451 21.26 -3.48 -7.69
C LEU A 451 20.82 -2.06 -7.34
N MET A 452 21.73 -1.09 -7.26
CA MET A 452 21.38 0.33 -7.10
C MET A 452 20.63 0.88 -8.32
N GLU A 453 21.12 0.60 -9.54
CA GLU A 453 20.46 1.02 -10.78
C GLU A 453 19.08 0.38 -10.93
N GLU A 454 18.93 -0.89 -10.54
CA GLU A 454 17.63 -1.57 -10.48
C GLU A 454 16.71 -0.96 -9.42
N ASN A 455 17.22 -0.63 -8.23
CA ASN A 455 16.45 0.05 -7.19
C ASN A 455 15.96 1.42 -7.67
N ASP A 456 16.81 2.20 -8.34
CA ASP A 456 16.44 3.49 -8.91
C ASP A 456 15.39 3.33 -10.03
N ASN A 457 15.54 2.32 -10.89
CA ASN A 457 14.53 2.01 -11.91
C ASN A 457 13.19 1.58 -11.30
N LEU A 458 13.21 0.74 -10.26
CA LEU A 458 12.01 0.32 -9.53
C LEU A 458 11.35 1.50 -8.82
N ARG A 459 12.14 2.40 -8.22
CA ARG A 459 11.63 3.65 -7.63
C ARG A 459 10.96 4.52 -8.68
N ASN A 460 11.56 4.67 -9.86
CA ASN A 460 10.95 5.42 -10.97
C ASN A 460 9.66 4.74 -11.47
N GLN A 461 9.61 3.41 -11.57
CA GLN A 461 8.39 2.69 -11.92
C GLN A 461 7.29 2.84 -10.87
N VAL A 462 7.62 2.79 -9.58
CA VAL A 462 6.67 3.06 -8.49
C VAL A 462 6.13 4.48 -8.61
N TYR A 463 6.99 5.46 -8.88
CA TYR A 463 6.58 6.85 -9.09
C TYR A 463 5.63 7.00 -10.29
N GLU A 464 5.95 6.40 -11.45
CA GLU A 464 5.08 6.42 -12.64
C GLU A 464 3.72 5.74 -12.36
N LEU A 465 3.71 4.61 -11.65
CA LEU A 465 2.47 3.91 -11.27
C LEU A 465 1.63 4.71 -10.27
N GLU A 466 2.27 5.40 -9.32
CA GLU A 466 1.60 6.31 -8.40
C GLU A 466 0.98 7.51 -9.12
N GLU A 467 1.66 8.07 -10.13
CA GLU A 467 1.13 9.14 -10.96
C GLU A 467 -0.07 8.69 -11.79
N VAL A 468 0.00 7.51 -12.42
CA VAL A 468 -1.14 6.90 -13.12
C VAL A 468 -2.30 6.67 -12.17
N LYS A 469 -2.04 6.17 -10.95
CA LYS A 469 -3.09 5.96 -9.94
C LYS A 469 -3.74 7.27 -9.51
N LYS A 470 -2.97 8.33 -9.28
CA LYS A 470 -3.48 9.69 -8.97
C LYS A 470 -4.38 10.20 -10.10
N ASN A 471 -3.96 10.02 -11.35
CA ASN A 471 -4.77 10.42 -12.51
C ASN A 471 -6.07 9.62 -12.61
N ASN A 472 -6.03 8.31 -12.35
CA ASN A 472 -7.20 7.44 -12.41
C ASN A 472 -8.21 7.76 -11.29
N ASP A 473 -7.72 8.02 -10.08
CA ASP A 473 -8.57 8.46 -8.95
C ASP A 473 -9.19 9.84 -9.24
N TYR A 474 -8.46 10.75 -9.90
CA TYR A 474 -8.98 12.04 -10.33
C TYR A 474 -10.07 11.93 -11.42
N GLU A 475 -9.87 11.07 -12.42
CA GLU A 475 -10.90 10.76 -13.43
C GLU A 475 -12.14 10.14 -12.80
N LYS A 476 -11.96 9.23 -11.83
CA LYS A 476 -13.06 8.65 -11.05
C LYS A 476 -13.82 9.73 -10.29
N THR A 477 -13.14 10.66 -9.63
CA THR A 477 -13.79 11.79 -8.94
C THR A 477 -14.62 12.63 -9.91
N LYS A 478 -14.08 12.99 -11.08
CA LYS A 478 -14.83 13.73 -12.12
C LYS A 478 -16.06 12.96 -12.61
N PHE A 479 -15.92 11.66 -12.82
CA PHE A 479 -17.04 10.82 -13.23
C PHE A 479 -18.16 10.81 -12.18
N MET A 480 -17.81 10.64 -10.88
CA MET A 480 -18.80 10.66 -9.81
C MET A 480 -19.44 12.04 -9.62
N GLU A 481 -18.70 13.13 -9.82
CA GLU A 481 -19.24 14.48 -9.83
C GLU A 481 -20.29 14.65 -10.95
N GLY A 482 -20.01 14.12 -12.15
CA GLY A 482 -20.96 14.08 -13.27
C GLY A 482 -22.21 13.22 -12.97
N ALA A 483 -22.04 12.06 -12.33
CA ALA A 483 -23.14 11.20 -11.92
C ALA A 483 -24.04 11.90 -10.88
N ASN A 484 -23.44 12.53 -9.87
CA ASN A 484 -24.17 13.29 -8.86
C ASN A 484 -24.94 14.49 -9.47
N TRP A 485 -24.30 15.20 -10.41
CA TRP A 485 -24.96 16.27 -11.16
C TRP A 485 -26.19 15.76 -11.94
N MET A 486 -26.07 14.60 -12.59
CA MET A 486 -27.19 13.96 -13.29
C MET A 486 -28.32 13.57 -12.33
N CYS A 487 -28.02 12.95 -11.18
CA CYS A 487 -29.02 12.62 -10.16
C CYS A 487 -29.76 13.88 -9.69
N THR A 488 -29.02 14.94 -9.37
CA THR A 488 -29.60 16.24 -8.98
C THR A 488 -30.53 16.80 -10.06
N LYS A 489 -30.16 16.64 -11.34
CA LYS A 489 -30.98 17.11 -12.46
C LYS A 489 -32.25 16.28 -12.62
N VAL A 490 -32.17 14.96 -12.48
CA VAL A 490 -33.34 14.07 -12.57
C VAL A 490 -34.31 14.33 -11.42
N ILE A 491 -33.81 14.55 -10.20
CA ILE A 491 -34.64 14.93 -9.04
C ILE A 491 -35.38 16.24 -9.32
N LYS A 492 -34.69 17.27 -9.82
CA LYS A 492 -35.33 18.54 -10.20
C LYS A 492 -36.38 18.40 -11.29
N GLU A 493 -36.18 17.49 -12.24
CA GLU A 493 -37.16 17.26 -13.30
C GLU A 493 -38.37 16.48 -12.77
N LYS A 494 -38.15 15.51 -11.86
CA LYS A 494 -39.20 14.82 -11.12
C LYS A 494 -40.05 15.81 -10.33
N GLU A 495 -39.45 16.72 -9.57
CA GLU A 495 -40.17 17.75 -8.80
C GLU A 495 -41.14 18.55 -9.69
N LYS A 496 -40.75 18.88 -10.93
CA LYS A 496 -41.64 19.54 -11.90
C LYS A 496 -42.80 18.64 -12.36
N TYR A 497 -42.56 17.33 -12.50
CA TYR A 497 -43.62 16.38 -12.83
C TYR A 497 -44.59 16.21 -11.65
N ASP A 498 -44.08 16.14 -10.41
CA ASP A 498 -44.91 16.09 -9.20
C ASP A 498 -45.79 17.34 -9.08
N GLU A 499 -45.25 18.53 -9.37
CA GLU A 499 -46.02 19.78 -9.46
C GLU A 499 -47.13 19.71 -10.52
N ARG A 500 -46.80 19.21 -11.72
CA ARG A 500 -47.76 19.07 -12.83
C ARG A 500 -48.85 18.05 -12.53
N ASP A 501 -48.50 16.93 -11.93
CA ASP A 501 -49.46 15.91 -11.52
C ASP A 501 -50.41 16.47 -10.46
N LEU A 502 -49.90 17.25 -9.51
CA LEU A 502 -50.73 17.97 -8.53
C LEU A 502 -51.71 18.95 -9.20
N GLU A 503 -51.29 19.67 -10.24
CA GLU A 503 -52.17 20.55 -11.03
C GLU A 503 -53.24 19.76 -11.79
N LEU A 504 -52.87 18.66 -12.44
CA LEU A 504 -53.80 17.78 -13.14
C LEU A 504 -54.81 17.16 -12.18
N PHE A 505 -54.40 16.74 -10.98
CA PHE A 505 -55.32 16.25 -9.95
C PHE A 505 -56.32 17.31 -9.53
N LYS A 506 -55.89 18.57 -9.35
CA LYS A 506 -56.81 19.69 -9.06
C LYS A 506 -57.82 19.92 -10.19
N GLU A 507 -57.37 19.84 -11.45
CA GLU A 507 -58.25 19.96 -12.61
C GLU A 507 -59.25 18.79 -12.68
N PHE A 508 -58.79 17.56 -12.44
CA PHE A 508 -59.63 16.36 -12.41
C PHE A 508 -60.66 16.42 -11.28
N ASP A 509 -60.26 16.78 -10.06
CA ASP A 509 -61.16 16.96 -8.93
C ASP A 509 -62.26 17.98 -9.27
N HIS A 510 -61.91 19.08 -9.94
CA HIS A 510 -62.88 20.08 -10.40
C HIS A 510 -63.86 19.50 -11.44
N ARG A 511 -63.37 18.70 -12.39
CA ARG A 511 -64.22 18.04 -13.41
C ARG A 511 -65.12 16.95 -12.83
N VAL A 512 -64.67 16.19 -11.83
CA VAL A 512 -65.47 15.16 -11.16
C VAL A 512 -66.65 15.76 -10.41
N ILE A 513 -66.49 16.94 -9.80
CA ILE A 513 -67.59 17.67 -9.16
C ILE A 513 -68.70 18.02 -10.17
N GLY A 514 -68.35 18.23 -11.44
CA GLY A 514 -69.30 18.52 -12.53
C GLY A 514 -69.88 17.30 -13.23
N CYS A 515 -69.55 16.07 -12.83
CA CYS A 515 -69.98 14.86 -13.52
C CYS A 515 -71.40 14.44 -13.09
N GLU A 516 -72.38 14.58 -13.99
CA GLU A 516 -73.80 14.27 -13.71
C GLU A 516 -74.12 12.77 -13.68
N HIS A 517 -73.22 11.89 -14.15
CA HIS A 517 -73.42 10.44 -14.18
C HIS A 517 -72.41 9.74 -13.26
N ASP A 518 -72.95 9.12 -12.21
CA ASP A 518 -72.27 8.31 -11.18
C ASP A 518 -70.99 8.94 -10.59
N PRO A 519 -71.12 10.01 -9.77
CA PRO A 519 -69.99 10.65 -9.10
C PRO A 519 -69.22 9.71 -8.17
N SER A 520 -69.85 8.64 -7.67
CA SER A 520 -69.21 7.69 -6.76
C SER A 520 -68.11 6.89 -7.45
N LEU A 521 -68.36 6.46 -8.70
CA LEU A 521 -67.39 5.73 -9.51
C LEU A 521 -66.23 6.65 -9.95
N ALA A 522 -66.54 7.89 -10.34
CA ALA A 522 -65.55 8.88 -10.71
C ALA A 522 -64.60 9.20 -9.54
N ILE A 523 -65.13 9.47 -8.35
CA ILE A 523 -64.34 9.73 -7.13
C ILE A 523 -63.46 8.52 -6.79
N ARG A 524 -64.00 7.30 -6.87
CA ARG A 524 -63.23 6.08 -6.55
C ARG A 524 -62.08 5.85 -7.52
N THR A 525 -62.31 6.13 -8.81
CA THR A 525 -61.29 5.97 -9.85
C THR A 525 -60.17 7.01 -9.70
N VAL A 526 -60.51 8.28 -9.42
CA VAL A 526 -59.52 9.33 -9.15
C VAL A 526 -58.72 9.01 -7.90
N LYS A 527 -59.38 8.57 -6.83
CA LYS A 527 -58.71 8.16 -5.60
C LYS A 527 -57.71 7.03 -5.85
N TRP A 528 -58.12 5.99 -6.57
CA TRP A 528 -57.25 4.88 -6.92
C TRP A 528 -56.06 5.32 -7.79
N LEU A 529 -56.29 6.19 -8.77
CA LEU A 529 -55.22 6.70 -9.64
C LEU A 529 -54.21 7.55 -8.86
N LYS A 530 -54.68 8.36 -7.91
CA LYS A 530 -53.84 9.14 -7.01
C LYS A 530 -53.00 8.25 -6.11
N GLU A 531 -53.61 7.25 -5.47
CA GLU A 531 -52.89 6.27 -4.63
C GLU A 531 -51.85 5.50 -5.45
N ALA A 532 -52.18 5.08 -6.68
CA ALA A 532 -51.25 4.36 -7.55
C ALA A 532 -50.05 5.23 -7.99
N LEU A 533 -50.29 6.50 -8.33
CA LEU A 533 -49.23 7.44 -8.69
C LEU A 533 -48.36 7.80 -7.49
N GLU A 534 -48.94 7.96 -6.30
CA GLU A 534 -48.20 8.22 -5.06
C GLU A 534 -47.27 7.05 -4.71
N VAL A 535 -47.74 5.81 -4.82
CA VAL A 535 -46.90 4.62 -4.61
C VAL A 535 -45.76 4.56 -5.63
N SER A 536 -46.05 4.76 -6.92
CA SER A 536 -45.01 4.77 -7.96
C SER A 536 -44.00 5.90 -7.78
N GLY A 537 -44.44 7.07 -7.29
CA GLY A 537 -43.58 8.20 -6.98
C GLY A 537 -42.62 7.91 -5.83
N LEU A 538 -43.11 7.27 -4.77
CA LEU A 538 -42.30 6.86 -3.61
C LEU A 538 -41.25 5.81 -3.98
N GLU A 539 -41.61 4.80 -4.79
CA GLU A 539 -40.64 3.80 -5.29
C GLU A 539 -39.54 4.47 -6.13
N PHE A 540 -39.92 5.43 -6.97
CA PHE A 540 -38.97 6.18 -7.78
C PHE A 540 -38.04 7.06 -6.93
N ASP A 541 -38.56 7.69 -5.87
CA ASP A 541 -37.78 8.46 -4.89
C ASP A 541 -36.77 7.59 -4.14
N GLU A 542 -37.16 6.39 -3.72
CA GLU A 542 -36.24 5.46 -3.04
C GLU A 542 -35.08 5.03 -3.95
N VAL A 543 -35.38 4.71 -5.22
CA VAL A 543 -34.36 4.36 -6.21
C VAL A 543 -33.44 5.55 -6.52
N LEU A 544 -33.98 6.74 -6.69
CA LEU A 544 -33.17 7.93 -6.96
C LEU A 544 -32.32 8.35 -5.75
N GLY A 545 -32.90 8.32 -4.55
CA GLY A 545 -32.19 8.63 -3.31
C GLY A 545 -31.03 7.67 -3.08
N SER A 546 -31.25 6.36 -3.21
CA SER A 546 -30.18 5.37 -3.07
C SER A 546 -29.08 5.53 -4.13
N LEU A 547 -29.43 5.91 -5.36
CA LEU A 547 -28.45 6.20 -6.42
C LEU A 547 -27.63 7.46 -6.11
N GLN A 548 -28.27 8.51 -5.62
CA GLN A 548 -27.59 9.75 -5.21
C GLN A 548 -26.65 9.50 -4.04
N ASP A 549 -27.11 8.83 -2.99
CA ASP A 549 -26.32 8.51 -1.80
C ASP A 549 -25.11 7.63 -2.17
N SER A 550 -25.31 6.64 -3.05
CA SER A 550 -24.23 5.81 -3.58
C SER A 550 -23.21 6.64 -4.38
N ALA A 551 -23.68 7.54 -5.24
CA ALA A 551 -22.79 8.41 -6.01
C ALA A 551 -21.97 9.34 -5.10
N GLN A 552 -22.62 9.93 -4.09
CA GLN A 552 -21.99 10.82 -3.14
C GLN A 552 -20.98 10.11 -2.24
N TYR A 553 -21.33 8.92 -1.70
CA TYR A 553 -20.42 8.11 -0.90
C TYR A 553 -19.14 7.76 -1.67
N ASN A 554 -19.29 7.29 -2.91
CA ASN A 554 -18.16 6.91 -3.75
C ASN A 554 -17.29 8.13 -4.14
N MET A 555 -17.89 9.31 -4.30
CA MET A 555 -17.17 10.56 -4.53
C MET A 555 -16.33 10.95 -3.30
N GLU A 556 -16.92 10.93 -2.11
CA GLU A 556 -16.23 11.23 -0.85
C GLU A 556 -15.11 10.23 -0.56
N GLU A 557 -15.33 8.95 -0.86
CA GLU A 557 -14.30 7.92 -0.70
C GLU A 557 -13.13 8.14 -1.67
N ALA A 558 -13.41 8.48 -2.93
CA ALA A 558 -12.37 8.82 -3.91
C ALA A 558 -11.58 10.06 -3.46
N MET A 559 -12.25 11.11 -2.97
CA MET A 559 -11.59 12.29 -2.42
C MET A 559 -10.71 11.96 -1.20
N ARG A 560 -11.20 11.13 -0.27
CA ARG A 560 -10.41 10.66 0.87
C ARG A 560 -9.15 9.90 0.43
N ARG A 561 -9.24 9.06 -0.61
CA ARG A 561 -8.07 8.36 -1.16
C ARG A 561 -7.05 9.32 -1.75
N VAL A 562 -7.50 10.31 -2.54
CA VAL A 562 -6.63 11.35 -3.08
C VAL A 562 -5.96 12.13 -1.95
N GLN A 563 -6.72 12.57 -0.95
CA GLN A 563 -6.20 13.34 0.18
C GLN A 563 -5.18 12.54 1.01
N LYS A 564 -5.42 11.24 1.23
CA LYS A 564 -4.46 10.35 1.91
C LYS A 564 -3.13 10.27 1.16
N VAL A 565 -3.18 10.14 -0.17
CA VAL A 565 -1.96 10.08 -1.00
C VAL A 565 -1.17 11.40 -0.91
N PHE A 566 -1.86 12.55 -0.82
CA PHE A 566 -1.20 13.83 -0.61
C PHE A 566 -0.59 13.94 0.80
N SER A 567 -1.29 13.52 1.85
CA SER A 567 -0.77 13.56 3.22
C SER A 567 0.41 12.62 3.45
N ASP A 568 0.44 11.48 2.76
CA ASP A 568 1.56 10.52 2.85
C ASP A 568 2.81 11.03 2.11
N PHE A 569 2.65 11.96 1.14
CA PHE A 569 3.75 12.56 0.38
C PHE A 569 4.44 13.73 1.09
N GLU A 570 3.70 14.54 1.87
CA GLU A 570 4.25 15.75 2.53
C GLU A 570 5.37 15.51 3.57
N PRO A 571 5.33 14.48 4.45
CA PRO A 571 6.37 14.32 5.47
C PRO A 571 7.71 13.84 4.90
N ASN A 572 7.74 13.21 3.72
CA ASN A 572 8.97 12.68 3.12
C ASN A 572 9.80 13.74 2.36
N ILE A 573 9.20 14.85 1.93
CA ILE A 573 9.94 15.93 1.26
C ILE A 573 10.66 16.82 2.27
N LEU A 574 10.10 16.99 3.48
CA LEU A 574 10.71 17.78 4.53
C LEU A 574 11.88 17.06 5.24
N SER A 575 11.80 15.73 5.39
CA SER A 575 12.88 14.92 5.98
C SER A 575 14.10 14.76 5.06
N LEU A 576 13.92 14.76 3.74
CA LEU A 576 15.06 14.68 2.79
C LEU A 576 15.89 15.98 2.69
N SER A 577 15.40 17.11 3.22
CA SER A 577 16.14 18.38 3.17
C SER A 577 17.17 18.56 4.29
N GLN A 578 17.12 17.72 5.35
CA GLN A 578 17.98 17.88 6.54
C GLN A 578 19.20 16.96 6.60
N ASP A 579 19.30 15.94 5.74
CA ASP A 579 20.39 14.95 5.76
C ASP A 579 21.52 15.20 4.74
N THR A 580 21.62 16.41 4.19
CA THR A 580 22.84 16.82 3.46
C THR A 580 23.92 17.26 4.44
N THR A 581 24.49 16.30 5.17
CA THR A 581 25.79 16.52 5.80
C THR A 581 26.83 16.75 4.69
N PRO A 582 27.57 17.87 4.70
CA PRO A 582 28.57 18.14 3.68
C PRO A 582 29.69 17.10 3.82
N VAL A 583 29.87 16.29 2.78
CA VAL A 583 31.01 15.39 2.63
C VAL A 583 32.30 16.23 2.74
N PRO A 584 33.21 15.95 3.67
CA PRO A 584 34.44 16.71 3.79
C PRO A 584 35.32 16.46 2.57
N GLN A 585 35.52 17.51 1.75
CA GLN A 585 36.44 17.53 0.62
C GLN A 585 37.91 17.58 1.06
N SER A 586 38.36 16.62 1.85
CA SER A 586 39.79 16.46 2.13
C SER A 586 40.12 14.98 2.12
N SER A 587 40.67 14.47 1.01
CA SER A 587 41.61 13.32 0.92
C SER A 587 41.79 12.74 -0.50
N ILE A 588 41.78 13.52 -1.59
CA ILE A 588 42.19 13.01 -2.93
C ILE A 588 43.11 14.01 -3.65
N SER A 589 44.21 14.36 -2.99
CA SER A 589 45.31 15.08 -3.65
C SER A 589 46.61 14.81 -2.91
N LYS A 590 47.12 13.57 -3.00
CA LYS A 590 48.50 13.15 -2.70
C LYS A 590 48.73 11.69 -3.09
N SER A 591 48.68 11.37 -4.39
CA SER A 591 49.30 10.14 -4.92
C SER A 591 49.63 10.24 -6.42
N LEU A 592 50.12 11.40 -6.85
CA LEU A 592 50.71 11.59 -8.18
C LEU A 592 51.81 12.64 -8.06
N ALA A 593 52.94 12.20 -7.52
CA ALA A 593 54.28 12.74 -7.69
C ALA A 593 55.26 11.61 -7.35
#